data_AF-A0A2G4RCS5-F1
#
_entry.id   AF-A0A2G4RCS5-F1
#
_cell.length_a   1.000
_cell.length_b   1.000
_cell.length_c   1.000
_cell.angle_alpha   90.00
_cell.angle_beta   90.00
_cell.angle_gamma   90.00
#
_symmetry.space_group_name_H-M   'P 1'
#
loop_
_entity.id
_entity.type
_entity.pdbx_description
1 polymer ?
#
loop_
_entity_poly.entity_id
_entity_poly.type
_entity_poly.pdbx_seq_one_letter_code
_entity_poly.pdbx_strand_id
1 'polypeptide(L)' 'MLKRGNSYSVRFNVPEDRRADVGKVFGAKSGMKDEIVRTLGTRDYREAVKGRDAALEAIRKEVNAKLIDAPSTRDYISSQ' A
#
# COMPACT_ATOMS: atom_id res chain seq x y z
N MET A 1 -7.53 4.24 11.35
CA MET A 1 -6.22 4.00 12.03
C MET A 1 -6.40 2.76 12.89
N LEU A 2 -5.41 1.86 12.93
CA LEU A 2 -5.53 0.58 13.64
C LEU A 2 -4.57 0.58 14.83
N LYS A 3 -5.01 0.13 16.01
CA LYS A 3 -4.12 -0.15 17.15
C LYS A 3 -3.89 -1.66 17.20
N ARG A 4 -2.65 -2.11 16.99
CA ARG A 4 -2.26 -3.51 17.19
C ARG A 4 -1.32 -3.57 18.38
N GLY A 5 -1.80 -4.12 19.49
CA GLY A 5 -1.06 -4.15 20.75
C GLY A 5 -0.74 -2.74 21.25
N ASN A 6 0.55 -2.46 21.38
CA ASN A 6 1.05 -1.19 21.92
C ASN A 6 1.23 -0.09 20.87
N SER A 7 1.14 -0.38 19.57
CA SER A 7 1.54 0.55 18.52
C SER A 7 0.39 0.89 17.56
N TYR A 8 0.40 2.12 17.07
CA TYR A 8 -0.51 2.56 16.01
C TYR A 8 -0.03 2.10 14.64
N SER A 9 -0.98 1.82 13.75
CA SER A 9 -0.76 1.40 12.37
C SER A 9 -1.67 2.19 11.43
N VAL A 10 -1.16 2.47 10.24
CA VAL A 10 -1.94 3.02 9.14
C VAL A 10 -2.40 1.90 8.23
N ARG A 11 -3.62 2.06 7.71
CA ARG A 11 -4.18 1.22 6.66
C ARG A 11 -4.25 2.06 5.39
N PHE A 12 -3.63 1.56 4.34
CA PHE A 12 -3.78 2.06 2.98
C PHE A 12 -4.72 1.12 2.23
N ASN A 13 -5.86 1.65 1.78
CA ASN A 13 -6.80 0.89 0.96
C ASN A 13 -6.33 0.94 -0.49
N VAL A 14 -6.12 -0.23 -1.09
CA VAL A 14 -5.73 -0.34 -2.49
C VAL A 14 -6.99 -0.19 -3.35
N PRO A 15 -7.00 0.71 -4.35
CA PRO A 15 -8.13 0.84 -5.27
C PRO A 15 -8.35 -0.47 -6.03
N GLU A 16 -9.61 -0.82 -6.28
CA GLU A 16 -10.01 -2.14 -6.81
C GLU A 16 -9.27 -2.53 -8.09
N ASP A 17 -9.17 -1.59 -9.04
CA ASP A 17 -8.47 -1.79 -10.32
C ASP A 17 -6.98 -2.14 -10.17
N ARG A 18 -6.35 -1.81 -9.03
CA ARG A 18 -4.93 -2.10 -8.76
C ARG A 18 -4.71 -3.25 -7.79
N ARG A 19 -5.75 -3.86 -7.21
CA ARG A 19 -5.58 -4.92 -6.21
C ARG A 19 -4.82 -6.12 -6.75
N ALA A 20 -5.03 -6.48 -8.02
CA ALA A 20 -4.32 -7.57 -8.68
C ALA A 20 -2.84 -7.23 -8.91
N ASP A 21 -2.54 -6.06 -9.48
CA ASP A 21 -1.15 -5.63 -9.71
C ASP A 21 -0.38 -5.48 -8.38
N VAL A 22 -0.97 -4.83 -7.38
CA VAL A 22 -0.39 -4.73 -6.04
C VAL A 22 -0.23 -6.12 -5.42
N GLY A 23 -1.21 -7.01 -5.57
CA GLY A 23 -1.12 -8.39 -5.13
C GLY A 23 0.06 -9.15 -5.72
N LYS A 24 0.29 -9.01 -7.02
CA LYS A 24 1.41 -9.62 -7.74
C LYS A 24 2.76 -9.10 -7.23
N VAL A 25 2.95 -7.79 -7.15
CA VAL A 25 4.25 -7.18 -6.76
C VAL A 25 4.56 -7.26 -5.27
N PHE A 26 3.53 -7.48 -4.43
CA PHE A 26 3.68 -7.75 -2.99
C PHE A 26 3.62 -9.24 -2.64
N GLY A 27 3.53 -10.15 -3.63
CA GLY A 27 3.54 -11.59 -3.41
C GLY A 27 2.36 -12.09 -2.56
N ALA A 28 1.18 -11.49 -2.72
CA ALA A 28 -0.01 -11.92 -1.99
C ALA A 28 -0.41 -13.34 -2.41
N LYS A 29 -0.67 -14.24 -1.45
CA LYS A 29 -1.06 -15.64 -1.72
C LYS A 29 -2.31 -15.76 -2.59
N SER A 30 -3.25 -14.83 -2.45
CA SER A 30 -4.47 -14.79 -3.27
C SER A 30 -4.25 -14.15 -4.65
N GLY A 31 -3.06 -13.64 -4.95
CA GLY A 31 -2.79 -12.83 -6.14
C GLY A 31 -3.35 -11.40 -6.08
N MET A 32 -4.16 -11.07 -5.07
CA MET A 32 -4.75 -9.76 -4.86
C MET A 32 -4.39 -9.20 -3.47
N LYS A 33 -4.24 -7.88 -3.39
CA LYS A 33 -3.99 -7.15 -2.13
C LYS A 33 -5.01 -6.02 -2.01
N ASP A 34 -5.96 -6.15 -1.08
CA ASP A 34 -7.00 -5.15 -0.84
C ASP A 34 -6.51 -4.00 0.05
N GLU A 35 -5.66 -4.31 1.03
CA GLU A 35 -5.11 -3.35 1.96
C GLU A 35 -3.62 -3.58 2.25
N ILE A 36 -2.92 -2.49 2.56
CA ILE A 36 -1.56 -2.51 3.09
C ILE A 36 -1.60 -1.86 4.46
N VAL A 37 -1.22 -2.63 5.49
CA VAL A 37 -1.11 -2.13 6.86
C VAL A 37 0.36 -1.92 7.20
N ARG A 38 0.71 -0.72 7.66
CA ARG A 38 2.06 -0.39 8.12
C ARG A 38 2.01 0.11 9.56
N THR A 39 2.83 -0.49 10.42
CA THR A 39 2.99 -0.05 11.82
C THR A 39 3.82 1.23 11.86
N LEU A 40 3.35 2.23 12.63
CA LEU A 40 4.03 3.52 12.80
C LEU A 40 5.12 3.50 13.88
N GLY A 41 5.23 2.41 14.64
CA GLY A 41 6.23 2.25 15.71
C GLY A 41 5.98 3.12 16.95
N THR A 42 4.96 3.98 16.94
CA THR A 42 4.62 4.85 18.08
C THR A 42 3.42 4.33 18.87
N ARG A 43 3.48 4.55 20.18
CA ARG A 43 2.41 4.29 21.15
C ARG A 43 1.57 5.56 21.42
N ASP A 44 2.05 6.72 20.98
CA ASP A 44 1.38 8.00 21.15
C ASP A 44 0.46 8.30 19.96
N TYR A 45 -0.78 8.67 20.26
CA TYR A 45 -1.79 8.90 19.22
C TYR A 45 -1.50 10.16 18.40
N ARG A 46 -1.00 11.24 19.01
CA ARG A 46 -0.72 12.50 18.31
C ARG A 46 0.44 12.32 17.35
N GLU A 47 1.50 11.64 17.79
CA GLU A 47 2.63 11.27 16.94
C GLU A 47 2.18 10.33 15.82
N ALA A 48 1.27 9.39 16.11
CA ALA A 48 0.70 8.53 15.08
C ALA A 48 -0.05 9.32 14.01
N VAL A 49 -0.84 10.32 14.40
CA VAL A 49 -1.62 11.15 13.46
C VAL A 49 -0.70 12.01 12.60
N LYS A 50 0.35 12.60 13.18
CA LYS A 50 1.36 13.36 12.41
C LYS A 50 2.10 12.47 11.42
N GLY A 51 2.51 11.27 11.85
CA GLY A 51 3.20 10.30 11.00
C GLY A 51 2.29 9.58 10.00
N ARG A 52 0.97 9.72 10.13
CA ARG A 52 -0.01 9.02 9.29
C ARG A 52 0.20 9.36 7.82
N ASP A 53 0.29 10.64 7.50
CA ASP A 53 0.32 11.12 6.12
C ASP A 53 1.61 10.69 5.44
N ALA A 54 2.76 10.93 6.10
CA ALA A 54 4.06 10.47 5.65
C ALA A 54 4.13 8.94 5.45
N ALA A 55 3.50 8.16 6.33
CA ALA A 55 3.44 6.71 6.18
C ALA A 55 2.55 6.26 5.00
N LEU A 56 1.43 6.94 4.77
CA LEU A 56 0.58 6.69 3.60
C LEU A 56 1.30 7.04 2.29
N GLU A 57 2.01 8.18 2.26
CA GLU A 57 2.84 8.56 1.11
C GLU A 57 3.98 7.56 0.86
N ALA A 58 4.63 7.08 1.92
CA ALA A 58 5.66 6.05 1.80
C ALA A 58 5.11 4.75 1.22
N ILE A 59 3.93 4.30 1.67
CA ILE A 59 3.26 3.13 1.08
C ILE A 59 2.93 3.41 -0.39
N ARG A 60 2.40 4.58 -0.73
CA ARG A 60 2.07 4.95 -2.11
C ARG A 60 3.30 4.94 -3.01
N LYS A 61 4.42 5.51 -2.55
CA LYS A 61 5.69 5.51 -3.29
C LYS A 61 6.23 4.11 -3.49
N GLU A 62 6.19 3.26 -2.46
CA GLU A 62 6.63 1.86 -2.53
C GLU A 62 5.77 1.04 -3.51
N VAL A 63 4.45 1.19 -3.44
CA VAL A 63 3.52 0.57 -4.39
C VAL A 63 3.82 1.06 -5.81
N ASN A 64 3.95 2.36 -6.01
CA ASN A 64 4.21 2.92 -7.33
C ASN A 64 5.57 2.47 -7.89
N ALA A 65 6.63 2.45 -7.07
CA ALA A 65 7.94 1.97 -7.49
C ALA A 65 7.89 0.50 -7.93
N LYS A 66 7.22 -0.35 -7.16
CA LYS A 66 7.01 -1.77 -7.50
C LYS A 66 6.16 -1.94 -8.77
N LEU A 67 5.17 -1.07 -9.00
CA LEU A 67 4.33 -1.10 -10.20
C LEU A 67 5.03 -0.54 -11.45
N ILE A 68 5.99 0.37 -11.30
CA ILE A 68 6.84 0.84 -12.41
C ILE A 68 7.82 -0.26 -12.80
N ASP A 69 8.42 -0.93 -11.81
CA ASP A 69 9.39 -2.01 -12.01
C ASP A 69 8.74 -3.28 -12.60
N ALA A 70 7.50 -3.57 -12.21
CA ALA A 70 6.71 -4.62 -12.82
C ALA A 70 5.90 -4.03 -14.00
N PRO A 71 6.37 -4.10 -15.25
CA PRO A 71 5.59 -3.65 -16.40
C PRO A 71 4.25 -4.41 -16.39
N SER A 72 3.18 -3.74 -15.98
CA SER A 72 1.84 -4.30 -16.04
C SER A 72 1.47 -4.39 -17.51
N THR A 73 1.09 -5.59 -17.94
CA THR A 73 0.71 -6.02 -19.29
C THR A 73 -0.61 -5.36 -19.77
N ARG A 74 -0.75 -4.04 -19.57
CA ARG A 74 -1.96 -3.27 -19.91
C ARG A 74 -1.64 -2.09 -20.83
N ASP A 75 -0.39 -1.94 -21.24
CA ASP A 75 0.05 -0.97 -22.25
C ASP A 75 -0.05 -1.50 -23.70
N TYR A 76 -0.65 -2.67 -23.93
CA TYR A 76 -0.73 -3.29 -25.27
C TYR A 76 -2.01 -3.00 -26.05
N ILE A 77 -2.91 -2.12 -25.57
CA ILE A 77 -4.20 -1.87 -26.23
C ILE A 77 -4.54 -0.38 -26.30
N SER A 78 -3.69 0.44 -26.92
CA SER A 78 -4.13 1.68 -27.58
C SER A 78 -3.02 2.27 -28.44
N SER A 79 -2.84 1.75 -29.66
CA SER A 79 -2.56 2.51 -30.90
C SER A 79 -2.19 1.52 -32.01
N GLN A 80 -3.21 0.91 -32.61
CA GLN A 80 -3.19 0.64 -34.06
C GLN A 80 -3.91 1.78 -34.75
#